data_AF-X0QF53-F1
#
_entry.id   AF-X0QF53-F1
#
_cell.length_a   1.000
_cell.length_b   1.000
_cell.length_c   1.000
_cell.angle_alpha   90.00
_cell.angle_beta   90.00
_cell.angle_gamma   90.00
#
_symmetry.space_group_name_H-M   'P 1'
#
loop_
_entity.id
_entity.type
_entity.pdbx_description
1 polymer ?
#
loop_
_entity_poly.entity_id
_entity_poly.type
_entity_poly.pdbx_seq_one_letter_code
_entity_poly.pdbx_strand_id
1 'polypeptide(L)'
;MALVENKRAHALIRVDERIERINQALAEASAPADISNKALRPLQLCRERIEKTNSIPQIFSEQSEAGDHEENANELLNDFIEQQRKQVENEQRQRALEYERQQAEAEKAGKTVPQSVPKPVIPAPVAKRTVTIDPKNVMKHSILGDFIESTAEVDDYLYALREQLIAAVKSGDRVRIK
;
A
#
# COMPACT_ATOMS: atom_id res chain seq x y z
N MET A 1 15.50 -4.35 -36.49
CA MET A 1 15.75 -3.89 -35.10
C MET A 1 14.66 -2.97 -34.53
N ALA A 2 13.83 -2.32 -35.35
CA ALA A 2 12.79 -1.38 -34.88
C ALA A 2 11.77 -1.98 -33.88
N LEU A 3 11.37 -3.26 -34.04
CA LEU A 3 10.40 -3.89 -33.16
C LEU A 3 10.92 -4.07 -31.72
N VAL A 4 12.16 -4.51 -31.55
CA VAL A 4 12.79 -4.68 -30.23
C VAL A 4 12.84 -3.35 -29.50
N GLU A 5 13.24 -2.30 -30.21
CA GLU A 5 13.35 -0.96 -29.63
C GLU A 5 11.98 -0.37 -29.24
N ASN A 6 10.95 -0.59 -30.07
CA ASN A 6 9.59 -0.19 -29.73
C ASN A 6 9.06 -0.93 -28.49
N LYS A 7 9.32 -2.24 -28.37
CA LYS A 7 8.94 -3.01 -27.18
C LYS A 7 9.71 -2.60 -25.94
N ARG A 8 11.00 -2.30 -26.08
CA ARG A 8 11.85 -1.76 -24.99
C ARG A 8 11.28 -0.45 -24.48
N ALA A 9 11.06 0.52 -25.37
CA ALA A 9 10.53 1.84 -25.00
C ALA A 9 9.18 1.72 -24.27
N HIS A 10 8.27 0.89 -24.78
CA HIS A 10 6.99 0.64 -24.10
C HIS A 10 7.18 0.03 -22.70
N ALA A 11 8.04 -0.99 -22.56
CA ALA A 11 8.28 -1.63 -21.28
C ALA A 11 8.94 -0.68 -20.27
N LEU A 12 9.88 0.15 -20.69
CA LEU A 12 10.51 1.16 -19.84
C LEU A 12 9.48 2.16 -19.30
N ILE A 13 8.61 2.70 -20.16
CA ILE A 13 7.51 3.59 -19.73
C ILE A 13 6.67 2.91 -18.65
N ARG A 14 6.30 1.63 -18.82
CA ARG A 14 5.50 0.90 -17.82
C ARG A 14 6.19 0.70 -16.49
N VAL A 15 7.51 0.47 -16.50
CA VAL A 15 8.31 0.34 -15.28
C VAL A 15 8.53 1.70 -14.63
N ASP A 16 8.77 2.76 -15.40
CA ASP A 16 8.91 4.12 -14.90
C ASP A 16 7.60 4.59 -14.23
N GLU A 17 6.43 4.35 -14.85
CA GLU A 17 5.11 4.59 -14.24
C GLU A 17 4.91 3.84 -12.91
N ARG A 18 5.55 2.68 -12.72
CA ARG A 18 5.51 1.91 -11.45
C ARG A 18 6.42 2.55 -10.41
N ILE A 19 7.64 2.88 -10.81
CA ILE A 19 8.62 3.55 -9.95
C ILE A 19 8.06 4.88 -9.45
N GLU A 20 7.44 5.68 -10.32
CA GLU A 20 6.82 6.96 -9.94
C GLU A 20 5.69 6.78 -8.92
N ARG A 21 4.79 5.81 -9.13
CA ARG A 21 3.69 5.53 -8.19
C ARG A 21 4.20 5.09 -6.81
N ILE A 22 5.22 4.23 -6.76
CA ILE A 22 5.84 3.82 -5.50
C ILE A 22 6.58 4.99 -4.84
N ASN A 23 7.30 5.81 -5.60
CA ASN A 23 7.95 7.01 -5.07
C ASN A 23 6.96 7.99 -4.43
N GLN A 24 5.83 8.25 -5.10
CA GLN A 24 4.76 9.08 -4.54
C GLN A 24 4.22 8.51 -3.23
N ALA A 25 3.93 7.21 -3.20
CA ALA A 25 3.42 6.54 -2.00
C ALA A 25 4.44 6.56 -0.84
N LEU A 26 5.72 6.36 -1.12
CA LEU A 26 6.81 6.46 -0.13
C LEU A 26 6.97 7.89 0.40
N ALA A 27 6.85 8.90 -0.47
CA ALA A 27 6.92 10.31 -0.07
C ALA A 27 5.73 10.70 0.81
N GLU A 28 4.50 10.29 0.44
CA GLU A 28 3.30 10.49 1.25
C GLU A 28 3.43 9.86 2.63
N ALA A 29 4.02 8.66 2.73
CA ALA A 29 4.25 7.96 3.99
C ALA A 29 5.48 8.44 4.78
N SER A 30 6.25 9.40 4.24
CA SER A 30 7.54 9.80 4.81
C SER A 30 8.41 8.58 5.17
N ALA A 31 8.44 7.59 4.27
CA ALA A 31 9.08 6.31 4.52
C ALA A 31 10.61 6.49 4.73
N PRO A 32 11.22 5.77 5.69
CA PRO A 32 12.65 5.78 5.89
C PRO A 32 13.40 5.30 4.64
N ALA A 33 14.64 5.77 4.47
CA ALA A 33 15.50 5.39 3.35
C ALA A 33 15.62 3.87 3.17
N ASP A 34 15.64 3.09 4.26
CA ASP A 34 15.71 1.63 4.19
C ASP A 34 14.48 1.01 3.51
N ILE A 35 13.27 1.51 3.81
CA ILE A 35 12.03 1.04 3.18
C ILE A 35 11.99 1.48 1.73
N SER A 36 12.34 2.73 1.43
CA SER A 36 12.39 3.25 0.06
C SER A 36 13.35 2.45 -0.81
N ASN A 37 14.56 2.16 -0.31
CA ASN A 37 15.56 1.38 -1.03
C ASN A 37 15.08 -0.06 -1.30
N LYS A 38 14.47 -0.72 -0.29
CA LYS A 38 13.92 -2.07 -0.45
C LYS A 38 12.78 -2.11 -1.46
N ALA A 39 11.88 -1.12 -1.43
CA ALA A 39 10.73 -1.04 -2.32
C ALA A 39 11.13 -0.73 -3.78
N LEU A 40 12.10 0.18 -4.00
CA LEU A 40 12.43 0.66 -5.34
C LEU A 40 13.49 -0.17 -6.06
N ARG A 41 14.40 -0.82 -5.33
CA ARG A 41 15.54 -1.52 -5.94
C ARG A 41 15.12 -2.61 -6.95
N PRO A 42 14.13 -3.48 -6.67
CA PRO A 42 13.70 -4.49 -7.64
C PRO A 42 13.18 -3.88 -8.96
N LEU A 43 12.39 -2.80 -8.87
CA LEU A 43 11.87 -2.09 -10.05
C LEU A 43 12.99 -1.44 -10.88
N GLN A 44 13.97 -0.83 -10.21
CA GLN A 44 15.15 -0.25 -10.87
C GLN A 44 15.98 -1.32 -11.59
N LEU A 45 16.11 -2.51 -11.00
CA LEU A 45 16.81 -3.64 -11.64
C LEU A 45 16.05 -4.15 -12.88
N CYS A 46 14.72 -4.27 -12.84
CA CYS A 46 13.94 -4.61 -14.03
C CYS A 46 14.15 -3.59 -15.14
N ARG A 47 14.12 -2.29 -14.81
CA ARG A 47 14.39 -1.21 -15.76
C ARG A 47 15.77 -1.37 -16.41
N GLU A 48 16.82 -1.57 -15.60
CA GLU A 48 18.20 -1.78 -16.08
C GLU A 48 18.33 -3.02 -16.99
N ARG A 49 17.65 -4.12 -16.64
CA ARG A 49 17.65 -5.35 -17.47
C ARG A 49 16.93 -5.14 -18.79
N ILE A 50 15.80 -4.41 -18.78
CA ILE A 50 15.08 -4.02 -20.00
C ILE A 50 15.98 -3.17 -20.90
N GLU A 51 16.77 -2.24 -20.35
CA GLU A 51 17.71 -1.42 -21.15
C GLU A 51 18.82 -2.25 -21.82
N LYS A 52 19.27 -3.34 -21.18
CA LYS A 52 20.41 -4.13 -21.64
C LYS A 52 20.05 -5.30 -22.55
N THR A 53 18.84 -5.85 -22.43
CA THR A 53 18.46 -7.05 -23.18
C THR A 53 18.12 -6.74 -24.65
N ASN A 54 18.29 -7.69 -25.57
CA ASN A 54 17.78 -7.59 -26.96
C ASN A 54 16.69 -8.63 -27.25
N SER A 55 16.28 -9.38 -26.23
CA SER A 55 15.27 -10.43 -26.32
C SER A 55 13.89 -9.87 -25.97
N ILE A 56 12.97 -9.87 -26.94
CA ILE A 56 11.57 -9.47 -26.72
C ILE A 56 10.93 -10.30 -25.58
N PRO A 57 11.08 -11.65 -25.53
CA PRO A 57 10.60 -12.43 -24.39
C PRO A 57 11.13 -11.94 -23.04
N GLN A 58 12.43 -11.58 -22.95
CA GLN A 58 12.99 -11.05 -21.71
C GLN A 58 12.37 -9.69 -21.36
N ILE A 59 12.20 -8.79 -22.33
CA ILE A 59 11.53 -7.49 -22.11
C ILE A 59 10.13 -7.70 -21.52
N PHE A 60 9.36 -8.65 -22.06
CA PHE A 60 8.03 -8.97 -21.54
C PHE A 60 8.08 -9.57 -20.13
N SER A 61 9.04 -10.47 -19.85
CA SER A 61 9.23 -11.04 -18.51
C SER A 61 9.50 -9.95 -17.48
N GLU A 62 10.48 -9.08 -17.73
CA GLU A 62 10.85 -7.99 -16.81
C GLU A 62 9.70 -6.99 -16.62
N GLN A 63 8.93 -6.70 -17.68
CA GLN A 63 7.75 -5.85 -17.59
C GLN A 63 6.66 -6.48 -16.71
N SER A 64 6.49 -7.81 -16.77
CA SER A 64 5.54 -8.56 -15.94
C SER A 64 6.01 -8.60 -14.48
N GLU A 65 7.28 -8.97 -14.26
CA GLU A 65 7.92 -9.03 -12.94
C GLU A 65 7.87 -7.67 -12.22
N ALA A 66 8.01 -6.56 -12.96
CA ALA A 66 7.84 -5.22 -12.40
C ALA A 66 6.43 -4.99 -11.81
N GLY A 67 5.39 -5.65 -12.34
CA GLY A 67 4.04 -5.62 -11.77
C GLY A 67 3.95 -6.31 -10.40
N ASP A 68 4.70 -7.39 -10.21
CA ASP A 68 4.76 -8.12 -8.93
C ASP A 68 5.68 -7.41 -7.93
N HIS A 69 6.77 -6.79 -8.40
CA HIS A 69 7.60 -5.92 -7.55
C HIS A 69 6.85 -4.69 -7.06
N GLU A 70 5.96 -4.12 -7.86
CA GLU A 70 5.07 -3.04 -7.41
C GLU A 70 4.14 -3.52 -6.28
N GLU A 71 3.62 -4.74 -6.37
CA GLU A 71 2.76 -5.32 -5.33
C GLU A 71 3.53 -5.53 -4.02
N ASN A 72 4.69 -6.18 -4.08
CA ASN A 72 5.57 -6.36 -2.92
C ASN A 72 6.01 -5.02 -2.31
N ALA A 73 6.26 -3.99 -3.13
CA ALA A 73 6.59 -2.65 -2.65
C ALA A 73 5.43 -2.01 -1.88
N ASN A 74 4.19 -2.18 -2.35
CA ASN A 74 3.00 -1.72 -1.64
C ASN A 74 2.76 -2.50 -0.34
N GLU A 75 3.02 -3.81 -0.31
CA GLU A 75 2.95 -4.60 0.93
C GLU A 75 3.93 -4.09 1.98
N LEU A 76 5.21 -3.90 1.61
CA LEU A 76 6.22 -3.33 2.51
C LEU A 76 5.82 -1.96 3.05
N LEU A 77 5.23 -1.12 2.19
CA LEU A 77 4.75 0.21 2.59
C LEU A 77 3.54 0.12 3.53
N ASN A 78 2.61 -0.78 3.26
CA ASN A 78 1.43 -1.01 4.10
C ASN A 78 1.83 -1.48 5.50
N ASP A 79 2.78 -2.41 5.58
CA ASP A 79 3.31 -2.90 6.85
C ASP A 79 3.96 -1.78 7.65
N PHE A 80 4.74 -0.93 6.97
CA PHE A 80 5.34 0.25 7.60
C PHE A 80 4.29 1.23 8.14
N ILE A 81 3.27 1.55 7.33
CA ILE A 81 2.15 2.42 7.73
C ILE A 81 1.42 1.82 8.95
N GLU A 82 1.17 0.51 8.96
CA GLU A 82 0.50 -0.16 10.06
C GLU A 82 1.35 -0.17 11.35
N GLN A 83 2.65 -0.40 11.24
CA GLN A 83 3.57 -0.31 12.37
C GLN A 83 3.61 1.10 12.94
N GLN A 84 3.66 2.13 12.10
CA GLN A 84 3.64 3.52 12.55
C GLN A 84 2.33 3.85 13.28
N ARG A 85 1.18 3.41 12.76
CA ARG A 85 -0.14 3.57 13.42
C ARG A 85 -0.14 2.92 14.81
N LYS A 86 0.33 1.67 14.92
CA LYS A 86 0.39 0.93 16.19
C LYS A 86 1.33 1.59 17.20
N GLN A 87 2.46 2.14 16.75
CA GLN A 87 3.39 2.85 17.64
C GLN A 87 2.74 4.11 18.21
N VAL A 88 2.09 4.93 17.39
CA VAL A 88 1.39 6.13 17.85
C VAL A 88 0.27 5.77 18.83
N GLU A 89 -0.52 4.74 18.54
CA GLU A 89 -1.59 4.26 19.44
C GLU A 89 -1.02 3.79 20.80
N ASN A 90 0.05 2.99 20.77
CA ASN A 90 0.69 2.51 21.99
C ASN A 90 1.27 3.65 22.82
N GLU A 91 1.94 4.62 22.20
CA GLU A 91 2.48 5.80 22.89
C GLU A 91 1.36 6.64 23.52
N GLN A 92 0.25 6.86 22.80
CA GLN A 92 -0.91 7.57 23.35
C GLN A 92 -1.50 6.82 24.54
N ARG A 93 -1.63 5.49 24.44
CA ARG A 93 -2.13 4.65 25.53
C ARG A 93 -1.22 4.68 26.76
N GLN A 94 0.10 4.62 26.57
CA GLN A 94 1.05 4.70 27.69
C GLN A 94 0.96 6.07 28.38
N ARG A 95 0.93 7.17 27.62
CA ARG A 95 0.78 8.52 28.19
C ARG A 95 -0.54 8.71 28.93
N ALA A 96 -1.62 8.12 28.44
CA ALA A 96 -2.91 8.16 29.14
C ALA A 96 -2.84 7.41 30.49
N LEU A 97 -2.25 6.23 30.52
CA LEU A 97 -2.07 5.44 31.74
C LEU A 97 -1.14 6.13 32.75
N GLU A 98 -0.06 6.76 32.28
CA GLU A 98 0.84 7.54 33.14
C GLU A 98 0.13 8.76 33.73
N TYR A 99 -0.70 9.45 32.94
CA TYR A 99 -1.50 10.56 33.41
C TYR A 99 -2.54 10.14 34.46
N GLU A 100 -3.23 9.01 34.25
CA GLU A 100 -4.16 8.43 35.24
C GLU A 100 -3.44 8.08 36.55
N ARG A 101 -2.25 7.48 36.47
CA ARG A 101 -1.42 7.19 37.67
C ARG A 101 -1.04 8.46 38.42
N GLN A 102 -0.59 9.49 37.71
CA GLN A 102 -0.22 10.77 38.32
C GLN A 102 -1.42 11.47 38.98
N GLN A 103 -2.61 11.39 38.37
CA GLN A 103 -3.83 11.91 38.99
C GLN A 103 -4.18 11.16 40.28
N ALA A 104 -4.17 9.83 40.25
CA ALA A 104 -4.48 9.01 41.42
C ALA A 104 -3.49 9.22 42.59
N GLU A 105 -2.21 9.42 42.29
CA GLU A 105 -1.19 9.74 43.30
C GLU A 105 -1.37 11.13 43.92
N ALA A 106 -1.74 12.12 43.11
CA ALA A 106 -1.96 13.48 43.61
C ALA A 106 -3.25 13.61 44.43
N GLU A 107 -4.31 12.89 44.07
CA GLU A 107 -5.55 12.79 44.83
C GLU A 107 -5.29 12.17 46.21
N LYS A 108 -4.47 11.12 46.28
CA LYS A 108 -4.01 10.52 47.55
C LYS A 108 -3.12 11.46 48.37
N ALA A 109 -2.36 12.35 47.73
CA ALA A 109 -1.46 13.29 48.39
C ALA A 109 -2.14 14.63 48.78
N GLY A 110 -3.44 14.81 48.51
CA GLY A 110 -4.17 16.05 48.81
C GLY A 110 -3.67 17.28 48.05
N LYS A 111 -2.96 17.08 46.92
CA LYS A 111 -2.42 18.15 46.07
C LYS A 111 -3.23 18.26 44.78
N THR A 112 -3.48 19.49 44.32
CA THR A 112 -4.12 19.75 43.02
C THR A 112 -3.09 19.60 41.90
N VAL A 113 -3.35 18.70 40.94
CA VAL A 113 -2.54 18.57 39.71
C VAL A 113 -2.91 19.69 38.75
N PRO A 114 -1.95 20.34 38.05
CA PRO A 114 -2.26 21.22 36.94
C PRO A 114 -3.10 20.50 35.88
N GLN A 115 -4.23 21.10 35.52
CA GLN A 115 -5.30 20.58 34.65
C GLN A 115 -4.91 20.49 33.16
N SER A 116 -3.62 20.39 32.82
CA SER A 116 -3.21 20.23 31.43
C SER A 116 -3.33 18.77 31.03
N VAL A 117 -4.49 18.40 30.52
CA VAL A 117 -4.70 17.18 29.74
C VAL A 117 -3.52 17.05 28.76
N PRO A 118 -2.84 15.89 28.64
CA PRO A 118 -1.76 15.74 27.68
C PRO A 118 -2.28 16.17 26.31
N LYS A 119 -1.66 17.19 25.70
CA LYS A 119 -2.07 17.63 24.36
C LYS A 119 -2.02 16.40 23.44
N PRO A 120 -3.11 16.09 22.71
CA PRO A 120 -3.07 15.02 21.74
C PRO A 120 -1.91 15.31 20.80
N VAL A 121 -0.96 14.37 20.70
CA VAL A 121 0.02 14.41 19.62
C VAL A 121 -0.82 14.26 18.36
N ILE A 122 -1.00 15.36 17.62
CA ILE A 122 -1.69 15.35 16.33
C ILE A 122 -0.91 14.32 15.51
N PRO A 123 -1.49 13.16 15.17
CA PRO A 123 -0.76 12.18 14.37
C PRO A 123 -0.42 12.86 13.05
N ALA A 124 0.85 12.83 12.67
CA ALA A 124 1.27 13.23 11.33
C ALA A 124 0.34 12.54 10.32
N PRO A 125 -0.06 13.22 9.23
CA PRO A 125 -1.07 12.71 8.30
C PRO A 125 -0.69 11.29 7.89
N VAL A 126 -1.48 10.33 8.36
CA VAL A 126 -1.16 8.92 8.22
C VAL A 126 -1.42 8.56 6.77
N ALA A 127 -0.34 8.25 6.03
CA ALA A 127 -0.48 7.83 4.65
C ALA A 127 -1.49 6.68 4.52
N LYS A 128 -2.22 6.72 3.41
CA LYS A 128 -3.22 5.69 3.09
C LYS A 128 -2.49 4.44 2.63
N ARG A 129 -2.93 3.27 3.10
CA ARG A 129 -2.44 2.00 2.58
C ARG A 129 -2.89 1.83 1.15
N THR A 130 -2.16 1.04 0.37
CA THR A 130 -2.55 0.66 -0.99
C THR A 130 -3.03 -0.79 -0.99
N VAL A 131 -4.31 -1.02 -1.27
CA VAL A 131 -4.90 -2.35 -1.41
C VAL A 131 -4.96 -2.70 -2.90
N THR A 132 -4.29 -3.77 -3.30
CA THR A 132 -4.41 -4.31 -4.67
C THR A 132 -5.60 -5.26 -4.74
N ILE A 133 -6.47 -5.05 -5.71
CA ILE A 133 -7.59 -5.93 -6.04
C ILE A 133 -7.37 -6.44 -7.47
N ASP A 134 -7.35 -7.76 -7.63
CA ASP A 134 -7.32 -8.42 -8.93
C ASP A 134 -8.76 -8.86 -9.29
N PRO A 135 -9.39 -8.22 -10.29
CA PRO A 135 -10.76 -8.57 -10.69
C PRO A 135 -10.89 -10.02 -11.13
N LYS A 136 -9.83 -10.64 -11.68
CA LYS A 136 -9.85 -12.06 -12.06
C LYS A 136 -9.94 -12.96 -10.84
N ASN A 137 -9.29 -12.58 -9.75
CA ASN A 137 -9.46 -13.31 -8.49
C ASN A 137 -10.86 -13.13 -7.94
N VAL A 138 -11.45 -11.93 -8.03
CA VAL A 138 -12.86 -11.74 -7.64
C VAL A 138 -13.78 -12.67 -8.43
N MET A 139 -13.60 -12.73 -9.76
CA MET A 139 -14.38 -13.61 -10.64
C MET A 139 -14.31 -15.08 -10.21
N LYS A 140 -13.10 -15.60 -9.92
CA LYS A 140 -12.91 -16.99 -9.46
C LYS A 140 -13.60 -17.33 -8.14
N HIS A 141 -13.81 -16.34 -7.27
CA HIS A 141 -14.48 -16.54 -5.98
C HIS A 141 -15.98 -16.28 -6.04
N SER A 142 -16.44 -15.50 -7.02
CA SER A 142 -17.85 -15.11 -7.17
C SER A 142 -18.64 -15.99 -8.13
N ILE A 143 -17.98 -16.56 -9.15
CA ILE A 143 -18.63 -17.37 -10.19
C ILE A 143 -17.96 -18.75 -10.22
N LEU A 144 -18.79 -19.79 -10.32
CA LEU A 144 -18.34 -21.18 -10.52
C LEU A 144 -17.98 -21.40 -11.99
N GLY A 145 -16.80 -20.94 -12.40
CA GLY A 145 -16.26 -21.19 -13.73
C GLY A 145 -15.44 -20.03 -14.29
N ASP A 146 -14.82 -20.27 -15.44
CA ASP A 146 -14.03 -19.26 -16.15
C ASP A 146 -14.88 -18.35 -17.06
N PHE A 147 -16.19 -18.62 -17.16
CA PHE A 147 -17.11 -17.94 -18.07
C PHE A 147 -18.34 -17.42 -17.33
N ILE A 148 -18.93 -16.36 -17.88
CA ILE A 148 -20.19 -15.78 -17.44
C ILE A 148 -21.21 -16.06 -18.53
N GLU A 149 -22.24 -16.84 -18.21
CA GLU A 149 -23.25 -17.31 -19.15
C GLU A 149 -24.64 -16.73 -18.86
N SER A 150 -24.83 -16.09 -17.70
CA SER A 150 -26.10 -15.48 -17.32
C SER A 150 -25.94 -14.03 -16.83
N THR A 151 -27.01 -13.24 -16.97
CA THR A 151 -27.05 -11.88 -16.40
C THR A 151 -26.95 -11.90 -14.87
N ALA A 152 -27.43 -12.96 -14.21
CA ALA A 152 -27.31 -13.12 -12.76
C ALA A 152 -25.83 -13.24 -12.34
N GLU A 153 -25.04 -14.03 -13.07
CA GLU A 153 -23.60 -14.16 -12.81
C GLU A 153 -22.82 -12.85 -13.05
N VAL A 154 -23.24 -12.04 -14.03
CA VAL A 154 -22.70 -10.67 -14.22
C VAL A 154 -22.96 -9.84 -12.97
N ASP A 155 -24.19 -9.82 -12.49
CA ASP A 155 -24.60 -9.02 -11.33
C ASP A 155 -23.89 -9.48 -10.05
N ASP A 156 -23.75 -10.79 -9.84
CA ASP A 156 -23.04 -11.36 -8.68
C ASP A 156 -21.55 -10.98 -8.68
N TYR A 157 -20.89 -11.05 -9.83
CA TYR A 157 -19.50 -10.62 -9.98
C TYR A 157 -19.31 -9.13 -9.71
N LEU A 158 -20.15 -8.29 -10.33
CA LEU A 158 -20.07 -6.84 -10.13
C LEU A 158 -20.41 -6.44 -8.69
N TYR A 159 -21.35 -7.14 -8.06
CA TYR A 159 -21.68 -6.96 -6.64
C TYR A 159 -20.47 -7.26 -5.76
N ALA A 160 -19.83 -8.42 -5.93
CA ALA A 160 -18.67 -8.81 -5.15
C ALA A 160 -17.47 -7.87 -5.35
N LEU A 161 -17.19 -7.47 -6.61
CA LEU A 161 -16.14 -6.50 -6.91
C LEU A 161 -16.44 -5.16 -6.23
N ARG A 162 -17.68 -4.68 -6.34
CA ARG A 162 -18.11 -3.42 -5.72
C ARG A 162 -17.96 -3.45 -4.20
N GLU A 163 -18.33 -4.55 -3.55
CA GLU A 163 -18.18 -4.67 -2.09
C GLU A 163 -16.71 -4.56 -1.65
N GLN A 164 -15.79 -5.25 -2.33
CA GLN A 164 -14.36 -5.15 -2.01
C GLN A 164 -13.80 -3.74 -2.19
N LEU A 165 -14.16 -3.07 -3.31
CA LEU A 165 -13.76 -1.69 -3.57
C LEU A 165 -14.28 -0.74 -2.48
N ILE A 166 -15.56 -0.85 -2.13
CA ILE A 166 -16.19 0.00 -1.11
C ILE A 166 -15.57 -0.26 0.27
N ALA A 167 -15.30 -1.51 0.63
CA ALA A 167 -14.69 -1.86 1.90
C ALA A 167 -13.30 -1.20 2.05
N ALA A 168 -12.44 -1.31 1.04
CA ALA A 168 -11.12 -0.70 1.07
C ALA A 168 -11.18 0.84 1.16
N VAL A 169 -12.07 1.48 0.38
CA VAL A 169 -12.25 2.94 0.43
C VAL A 169 -12.80 3.40 1.79
N LYS A 170 -13.75 2.67 2.39
CA LYS A 170 -14.29 2.98 3.72
C LYS A 170 -13.25 2.85 4.83
N SER A 171 -12.30 1.93 4.69
CA SER A 171 -11.14 1.80 5.59
C SER A 171 -10.13 2.96 5.47
N GLY A 172 -10.35 3.88 4.52
CA GLY A 172 -9.47 5.01 4.25
C GLY A 172 -8.28 4.67 3.36
N ASP A 173 -8.30 3.49 2.72
CA ASP A 173 -7.20 3.00 1.89
C ASP A 173 -7.35 3.44 0.42
N ARG A 174 -6.22 3.46 -0.30
CA ARG A 174 -6.14 3.64 -1.74
C ARG A 174 -6.30 2.28 -2.40
N VAL A 175 -7.08 2.21 -3.48
CA VAL A 175 -7.29 0.97 -4.21
C VAL A 175 -6.50 0.99 -5.51
N ARG A 176 -5.76 -0.09 -5.77
CA ARG A 176 -5.13 -0.39 -7.07
C ARG A 176 -5.84 -1.57 -7.70
N ILE A 177 -6.23 -1.45 -8.96
CA ILE A 177 -6.77 -2.56 -9.75
C ILE A 177 -5.63 -3.10 -10.61
N LYS A 178 -5.35 -4.41 -10.52
CA LYS A 178 -4.28 -5.09 -11.26
C LYS A 178 -4.79 -5.65 -12.60
#